data_AF-A0A426S514-F1
#
_entry.id   AF-A0A426S514-F1
#
_cell.length_a   1.000
_cell.length_b   1.000
_cell.length_c   1.000
_cell.angle_alpha   90.00
_cell.angle_beta   90.00
_cell.angle_gamma   90.00
#
_symmetry.space_group_name_H-M   'P 1'
#
loop_
_entity.id
_entity.type
_entity.pdbx_description
1 polymer ?
#
loop_
_entity_poly.entity_id
_entity_poly.type
_entity_poly.pdbx_seq_one_letter_code
_entity_poly.pdbx_strand_id
1 'polypeptide(L)' 'MDRLVRTRAWGPVTERRYTLVPGPEAEFGIGGPGWARTDPVDPGTRRVVAEDACTLYDPKRVLAELVRHCRP' A
#
# COMPACT_ATOMS: atom_id res chain seq x y z
N MET A 1 -12.95 -11.92 -17.37
CA MET A 1 -12.64 -12.36 -16.00
C MET A 1 -11.28 -11.78 -15.64
N ASP A 2 -11.16 -11.22 -14.46
CA ASP A 2 -9.89 -10.79 -13.88
C ASP A 2 -8.95 -11.99 -13.68
N ARG A 3 -7.64 -11.77 -13.82
CA ARG A 3 -6.64 -12.84 -13.73
C ARG A 3 -5.54 -12.47 -12.75
N LEU A 4 -5.29 -13.36 -11.78
CA LEU A 4 -4.14 -13.24 -10.88
C LEU A 4 -2.84 -13.45 -11.67
N VAL A 5 -1.98 -12.43 -11.68
CA VAL A 5 -0.67 -12.42 -12.37
C VAL A 5 0.45 -12.81 -11.41
N ARG A 6 0.39 -12.33 -10.16
CA ARG A 6 1.46 -12.53 -9.17
C ARG A 6 0.93 -12.51 -7.75
N THR A 7 1.59 -13.29 -6.89
CA THR A 7 1.57 -13.12 -5.44
C THR A 7 3.00 -13.03 -4.94
N ARG A 8 3.30 -12.04 -4.09
CA ARG A 8 4.64 -11.80 -3.56
C ARG A 8 4.56 -11.22 -2.14
N ALA A 9 5.57 -11.47 -1.31
CA ALA A 9 5.71 -10.81 -0.01
C ALA A 9 6.66 -9.60 -0.08
N TRP A 10 6.25 -8.51 0.58
CA TRP A 10 7.01 -7.29 0.83
C TRP A 10 7.04 -7.04 2.34
N GLY A 11 7.96 -7.72 3.03
CA GLY A 11 7.99 -7.70 4.50
C GLY A 11 6.63 -8.14 5.08
N PRO A 12 5.92 -7.28 5.85
CA PRO A 12 4.64 -7.61 6.47
C PRO A 12 3.42 -7.55 5.51
N VAL A 13 3.60 -7.14 4.25
CA VAL A 13 2.53 -7.00 3.26
C VAL A 13 2.63 -8.10 2.21
N THR A 14 1.50 -8.74 1.88
CA THR A 14 1.38 -9.65 0.75
C THR A 14 0.76 -8.92 -0.43
N GLU A 15 1.49 -8.84 -1.54
CA GLU A 15 1.02 -8.38 -2.84
C GLU A 15 0.13 -9.44 -3.49
N ARG A 16 -1.00 -9.00 -4.05
CA ARG A 16 -1.72 -9.73 -5.09
C ARG A 16 -1.93 -8.80 -6.29
N ARG A 17 -1.41 -9.19 -7.44
CA ARG A 17 -1.51 -8.42 -8.68
C ARG A 17 -2.44 -9.08 -9.66
N TYR A 18 -3.39 -8.31 -10.18
CA TYR A 18 -4.40 -8.77 -11.12
C TYR A 18 -4.40 -7.95 -12.40
N THR A 19 -4.64 -8.60 -13.53
CA THR A 19 -5.14 -7.91 -14.73
C THR A 19 -6.66 -7.85 -14.64
N LEU A 20 -7.22 -6.64 -14.62
CA LEU A 20 -8.67 -6.40 -14.64
C LEU A 20 -9.17 -6.31 -16.09
N VAL A 21 -10.45 -6.58 -16.31
CA VAL A 21 -11.10 -6.32 -17.61
C VAL A 21 -11.58 -4.86 -17.63
N PRO A 22 -11.28 -4.07 -18.68
CA PRO A 22 -10.77 -4.45 -19.99
C PRO A 22 -9.23 -4.38 -20.19
N GLY A 23 -8.44 -4.18 -19.14
CA GLY A 23 -6.97 -4.22 -19.26
C GLY A 23 -6.12 -3.65 -18.12
N PRO A 24 -6.59 -2.82 -17.17
CA PRO A 24 -5.68 -2.23 -16.20
C PRO A 24 -5.14 -3.28 -15.23
N GLU A 25 -3.89 -3.13 -14.81
CA GLU A 25 -3.36 -3.92 -13.70
C GLU A 25 -3.66 -3.24 -12.37
N ALA A 26 -4.14 -4.03 -11.40
CA ALA A 26 -4.33 -3.59 -10.04
C ALA A 26 -3.41 -4.39 -9.11
N GLU A 27 -2.73 -3.69 -8.21
CA GLU A 27 -1.96 -4.28 -7.12
C GLU A 27 -2.71 -4.07 -5.80
N PHE A 28 -2.89 -5.16 -5.06
CA PHE A 28 -3.46 -5.14 -3.71
C PHE A 28 -2.39 -5.53 -2.70
N GLY A 29 -2.03 -4.60 -1.81
CA GLY A 29 -1.20 -4.88 -0.64
C GLY A 29 -2.07 -5.27 0.55
N ILE A 30 -1.92 -6.50 1.05
CA ILE A 30 -2.69 -7.04 2.17
C ILE A 30 -1.77 -7.27 3.36
N GLY A 31 -2.01 -6.58 4.47
CA GLY A 31 -1.23 -6.72 5.70
C GLY A 31 -1.93 -6.10 6.90
N GLY A 32 -1.49 -6.46 8.10
CA GLY A 32 -1.96 -5.81 9.33
C GLY A 32 -1.39 -4.39 9.48
N PRO A 33 -1.98 -3.52 10.32
CA PRO A 33 -1.64 -2.10 10.40
C PRO A 33 -0.15 -1.82 10.74
N GLY A 34 0.57 -2.80 11.27
CA GLY A 34 2.00 -2.70 11.56
C GLY A 34 2.89 -2.44 10.34
N TRP A 35 2.40 -2.61 9.10
CA TRP A 35 3.15 -2.19 7.91
C TRP A 35 3.33 -0.67 7.83
N ALA A 36 2.38 0.10 8.37
CA ALA A 36 2.35 1.56 8.32
C ALA A 36 3.13 2.23 9.46
N ARG A 37 4.07 1.50 10.10
CA ARG A 37 4.91 2.05 11.17
C ARG A 37 5.78 3.19 10.63
N THR A 38 5.95 4.22 11.45
CA THR A 38 6.69 5.45 11.10
C THR A 38 8.14 5.45 11.56
N ASP A 39 8.56 4.46 12.37
CA ASP A 39 9.91 4.35 12.92
C ASP A 39 10.50 2.94 12.77
N PRO A 40 11.28 2.67 11.71
CA PRO A 40 11.44 3.48 10.50
C PRO A 40 10.35 3.22 9.45
N VAL A 41 10.05 4.21 8.60
CA VAL A 41 9.32 3.98 7.33
C VAL A 41 10.27 3.35 6.32
N ASP A 42 9.89 2.23 5.71
CA ASP A 42 10.72 1.64 4.65
C ASP A 42 10.73 2.53 3.38
N PRO A 43 11.82 2.54 2.59
CA PRO A 43 11.95 3.43 1.45
C PRO A 43 10.86 3.24 0.38
N GLY A 44 10.35 2.02 0.20
CA GLY A 44 9.32 1.70 -0.78
C GLY A 44 7.98 2.32 -0.38
N THR A 45 7.57 2.12 0.87
CA THR A 45 6.39 2.77 1.44
C THR A 45 6.50 4.28 1.38
N ARG A 46 7.67 4.84 1.74
CA ARG A 46 7.87 6.30 1.69
C ARG A 46 7.63 6.86 0.30
N ARG A 47 8.14 6.20 -0.73
CA ARG A 47 7.96 6.64 -2.12
C ARG A 47 6.48 6.65 -2.52
N VAL A 48 5.78 5.53 -2.32
CA VAL A 48 4.36 5.39 -2.67
C VAL A 48 3.50 6.41 -1.92
N VAL A 49 3.76 6.57 -0.62
CA VAL A 49 3.00 7.50 0.22
C VAL A 49 3.32 8.94 -0.11
N ALA A 50 4.57 9.30 -0.39
CA ALA A 50 4.97 10.68 -0.67
C ALA A 50 4.38 11.21 -1.99
N GLU A 51 4.17 10.35 -2.99
CA GLU A 51 3.60 10.70 -4.29
C GLU A 51 2.07 10.93 -4.16
N ASP A 52 1.21 10.04 -4.67
CA ASP A 52 -0.24 10.30 -4.84
C ASP A 52 -1.15 9.41 -3.97
N ALA A 53 -0.64 8.79 -2.90
CA ALA A 53 -1.46 8.06 -1.94
C ALA A 53 -2.65 8.89 -1.43
N CYS A 54 -3.84 8.29 -1.50
CA CYS A 54 -5.10 8.82 -1.03
C CYS A 54 -5.71 7.87 0.01
N THR A 55 -5.96 8.39 1.22
CA THR A 55 -6.54 7.59 2.31
C THR A 55 -8.06 7.56 2.17
N LEU A 56 -8.63 6.38 1.94
CA LEU A 56 -10.08 6.20 1.80
C LEU A 56 -10.80 5.92 3.12
N TYR A 57 -10.14 5.23 4.06
CA TYR A 57 -10.71 4.86 5.35
C TYR A 57 -9.61 4.70 6.40
N ASP A 58 -9.65 5.52 7.45
CA ASP A 58 -8.64 5.51 8.52
C ASP A 58 -9.21 5.99 9.88
N PRO A 59 -10.12 5.23 10.49
CA PRO A 59 -10.73 5.60 11.77
C PRO A 59 -9.73 5.69 12.93
N LYS A 60 -8.58 5.03 12.80
CA LYS A 60 -7.51 5.01 13.83
C LYS A 60 -6.39 6.01 13.54
N ARG A 61 -6.48 6.78 12.46
CA ARG A 61 -5.52 7.81 12.03
C ARG A 61 -4.09 7.29 11.77
N VAL A 62 -3.94 5.98 11.52
CA VAL A 62 -2.63 5.34 11.28
C VAL A 62 -2.07 5.78 9.93
N LEU A 63 -2.91 5.83 8.90
CA LEU A 63 -2.51 6.26 7.57
C LEU A 63 -2.29 7.78 7.52
N ALA A 64 -3.10 8.55 8.25
CA ALA A 64 -2.89 9.99 8.40
C ALA A 64 -1.54 10.33 9.02
N GLU A 65 -1.11 9.56 10.05
CA GLU A 65 0.23 9.72 10.64
C GLU A 65 1.34 9.39 9.64
N LEU A 66 1.21 8.28 8.91
CA LEU A 66 2.16 7.87 7.88
C LEU A 66 2.28 8.89 6.75
N VAL A 67 1.15 9.41 6.25
CA VAL A 67 1.12 10.46 5.21
C VAL A 67 1.84 11.71 5.69
N ARG A 68 1.54 12.19 6.91
CA ARG A 68 2.22 13.35 7.50
C ARG A 68 3.73 13.12 7.63
N HIS A 69 4.17 11.90 7.94
CA HIS A 69 5.58 11.57 8.04
C HIS A 69 6.29 11.55 6.67
N CYS A 70 5.60 11.09 5.62
CA CYS A 70 6.18 10.97 4.28
C CYS A 70 6.09 12.27 3.45
N ARG A 71 5.07 13.10 3.71
CA ARG A 71 4.82 14.41 3.10
C ARG A 71 4.86 15.53 4.15
N PRO A 72 6.06 15.93 4.62
CA PRO A 72 6.19 17.02 5.57
C PRO A 72 5.76 18.37 4.98
#